data_AF-A0A5J4WNT3-F1
#
_entry.id   AF-A0A5J4WNT3-F1
#
_cell.length_a   1.000
_cell.length_b   1.000
_cell.length_c   1.000
_cell.angle_alpha   90.00
_cell.angle_beta   90.00
_cell.angle_gamma   90.00
#
_symmetry.space_group_name_H-M   'P 1'
#
loop_
_entity.id
_entity.type
_entity.pdbx_description
1 polymer ?
#
loop_
_entity_poly.entity_id
_entity_poly.type
_entity_poly.pdbx_seq_one_letter_code
_entity_poly.pdbx_strand_id
1 'polypeptide(L)'
;MHTILLHPEDNIEPMHDCGYCHKQSEITISSFTISGQEMDAEDYEELINRGFRRSGMYCYTYYPWFNCCPGFAIRADALRYNFSSTNHRDFRRWRLANK
;
A
#
# COMPACT_ATOMS: atom_id res chain seq x y z
N MET A 1 -0.87 8.65 22.78
CA MET A 1 -1.46 7.29 22.88
C MET A 1 -2.83 7.38 22.20
N HIS A 2 -2.84 7.38 20.87
CA HIS A 2 -4.07 7.62 20.11
C HIS A 2 -4.76 6.28 19.84
N THR A 3 -5.96 6.14 20.40
CA THR A 3 -6.80 4.94 20.28
C THR A 3 -7.23 4.76 18.83
N ILE A 4 -6.72 3.70 18.21
CA ILE A 4 -7.17 3.24 16.90
C ILE A 4 -8.50 2.49 17.09
N LEU A 5 -9.61 3.11 16.67
CA LEU A 5 -10.89 2.43 16.59
C LEU A 5 -10.94 1.62 15.29
N LEU A 6 -11.02 0.30 15.42
CA LEU A 6 -11.27 -0.63 14.33
C LEU A 6 -12.78 -0.57 14.02
N HIS A 7 -13.15 -0.11 12.82
CA HIS A 7 -14.54 -0.18 12.35
C HIS A 7 -14.73 -1.50 11.57
N PRO A 8 -15.56 -2.44 12.05
CA PRO A 8 -15.79 -3.73 11.40
C PRO A 8 -16.98 -3.60 10.44
N GLU A 9 -16.77 -2.97 9.30
CA GLU A 9 -17.75 -2.97 8.21
C GLU A 9 -17.06 -3.61 7.00
N ASP A 10 -16.99 -4.94 7.04
CA ASP A 10 -16.38 -5.80 6.03
C ASP A 10 -17.20 -5.76 4.73
N ASN A 11 -16.82 -4.90 3.79
CA ASN A 11 -17.28 -5.02 2.40
C ASN A 11 -16.49 -6.15 1.72
N ILE A 12 -17.06 -7.35 1.76
CA ILE A 12 -16.54 -8.55 1.10
C ILE A 12 -16.94 -8.49 -0.39
N GLU A 13 -16.03 -8.02 -1.24
CA GLU A 13 -16.23 -8.07 -2.70
C GLU A 13 -15.61 -9.35 -3.32
N PRO A 14 -16.31 -10.01 -4.28
CA PRO A 14 -15.80 -11.20 -4.94
C PRO A 14 -14.76 -10.88 -6.05
N MET A 15 -13.54 -11.35 -5.81
CA MET A 15 -12.46 -11.83 -6.70
C MET A 15 -12.17 -11.15 -8.07
N HIS A 16 -10.97 -10.58 -8.17
CA HIS A 16 -10.20 -10.34 -9.40
C HIS A 16 -8.81 -10.98 -9.30
N ASP A 17 -8.11 -11.18 -10.43
CA ASP A 17 -6.73 -11.68 -10.44
C ASP A 17 -5.84 -10.85 -9.52
N CYS A 18 -4.91 -11.49 -8.79
CA CYS A 18 -3.98 -10.78 -7.92
C CYS A 18 -3.23 -9.70 -8.71
N GLY A 19 -3.34 -8.43 -8.31
CA GLY A 19 -2.65 -7.31 -9.00
C GLY A 19 -1.11 -7.35 -8.94
N TYR A 20 -0.51 -8.36 -8.30
CA TYR A 20 0.94 -8.59 -8.25
C TYR A 20 1.34 -9.81 -9.06
N CYS A 21 0.89 -11.00 -8.67
CA CYS A 21 1.29 -12.24 -9.35
C CYS A 21 0.32 -12.70 -10.44
N HIS A 22 -0.80 -11.98 -10.63
CA HIS A 22 -1.85 -12.27 -11.62
C HIS A 22 -2.43 -13.70 -11.52
N LYS A 23 -2.26 -14.35 -10.37
CA LYS A 23 -2.90 -15.63 -10.08
C LYS A 23 -4.32 -15.37 -9.59
N GLN A 24 -5.25 -16.21 -10.03
CA GLN A 24 -6.55 -16.32 -9.37
C GLN A 24 -6.32 -16.73 -7.92
N SER A 25 -6.72 -15.87 -6.99
CA SER A 25 -6.70 -16.20 -5.56
C SER A 25 -8.13 -16.51 -5.13
N GLU A 26 -8.36 -17.69 -4.56
CA GLU A 26 -9.63 -18.07 -3.92
C GLU A 26 -9.94 -17.24 -2.67
N ILE A 27 -9.06 -16.30 -2.32
CA ILE A 27 -9.06 -15.62 -1.05
C ILE A 27 -9.75 -14.27 -1.20
N THR A 28 -10.79 -14.09 -0.39
CA THR A 28 -11.51 -12.83 -0.23
C THR A 28 -10.55 -11.74 0.22
N ILE A 29 -10.46 -10.66 -0.56
CA ILE A 29 -9.74 -9.46 -0.15
C ILE A 29 -10.61 -8.79 0.91
N SER A 30 -10.37 -9.13 2.18
CA SER A 30 -10.90 -8.37 3.29
C SER A 30 -9.99 -7.16 3.52
N SER A 31 -10.60 -6.03 3.88
CA SER A 31 -9.89 -4.79 4.16
C SER A 31 -10.21 -4.33 5.57
N PHE A 32 -9.19 -3.95 6.33
CA PHE A 32 -9.37 -3.31 7.63
C PHE A 32 -9.24 -1.82 7.46
N THR A 33 -10.12 -1.07 8.11
CA THR A 33 -10.02 0.39 8.18
C THR A 33 -9.86 0.84 9.63
N ILE A 34 -8.92 1.75 9.84
CA ILE A 34 -8.67 2.44 11.10
C ILE A 34 -8.92 3.93 10.91
N SER A 35 -9.56 4.56 11.90
CA SER A 35 -9.65 6.01 11.94
C SER A 35 -8.29 6.60 12.35
N GLY A 36 -7.81 7.56 11.57
CA GLY A 36 -6.56 8.30 11.73
C GLY A 36 -6.81 9.79 11.56
N GLN A 37 -7.63 10.35 12.45
CA GLN A 37 -7.95 11.79 12.48
C GLN A 37 -6.67 12.63 12.67
N GLU A 38 -5.78 12.20 13.57
CA GLU A 38 -4.46 12.76 13.81
C GLU A 38 -3.45 11.60 13.90
N MET A 39 -2.31 11.74 13.23
CA MET A 39 -1.29 10.69 13.12
C MET A 39 0.05 11.35 12.84
N ASP A 40 1.05 10.99 13.63
CA ASP A 40 2.42 11.48 13.46
C ASP A 40 3.08 10.84 12.23
N ALA A 41 4.13 11.48 11.72
CA ALA A 41 4.79 11.03 10.50
C ALA A 41 5.45 9.65 10.69
N GLU A 42 6.04 9.42 11.86
CA GLU A 42 6.68 8.18 12.27
C GLU A 42 5.67 7.03 12.39
N ASP A 43 4.51 7.30 12.99
CA ASP A 43 3.42 6.33 13.10
C ASP A 43 2.89 5.94 11.71
N TYR A 44 2.74 6.92 10.82
CA TYR A 44 2.32 6.66 9.44
C TYR A 44 3.38 5.87 8.66
N GLU A 45 4.67 6.15 8.89
CA GLU A 45 5.77 5.39 8.29
C GLU A 45 5.70 3.91 8.68
N GLU A 46 5.45 3.59 9.95
CA GLU A 46 5.26 2.19 10.36
C GLU A 46 4.06 1.54 9.67
N LEU A 47 2.94 2.25 9.57
CA LEU A 47 1.72 1.75 8.97
C LEU A 47 1.89 1.49 7.47
N ILE A 48 2.44 2.45 6.71
CA ILE A 48 2.64 2.30 5.26
C ILE A 48 3.65 1.20 4.94
N ASN A 49 4.69 1.03 5.77
CA ASN A 49 5.66 -0.05 5.64
C ASN A 49 5.05 -1.44 5.93
N ARG A 50 3.97 -1.51 6.71
CA ARG A 50 3.18 -2.73 6.95
C ARG A 50 2.05 -2.95 5.94
N GLY A 51 1.91 -2.08 4.94
CA GLY A 51 0.92 -2.22 3.86
C GLY A 51 -0.40 -1.49 4.10
N PHE A 52 -0.46 -0.55 5.06
CA PHE A 52 -1.59 0.37 5.17
C PHE A 52 -1.48 1.49 4.12
N ARG A 53 -2.62 2.04 3.73
CA ARG A 53 -2.78 3.19 2.84
C ARG A 53 -3.71 4.19 3.48
N ARG A 54 -3.54 5.49 3.24
CA ARG A 54 -4.41 6.54 3.79
C ARG A 54 -5.28 7.19 2.73
N SER A 55 -6.55 7.43 3.08
CA SER A 55 -7.49 8.26 2.34
C SER A 55 -8.20 9.19 3.31
N GLY A 56 -7.81 10.46 3.33
CA GLY A 56 -8.30 11.45 4.29
C GLY A 56 -7.99 11.05 5.74
N MET A 57 -9.04 10.86 6.53
CA MET A 57 -8.97 10.49 7.95
C MET A 57 -8.98 8.98 8.18
N TYR A 58 -8.94 8.17 7.12
CA TYR A 58 -8.97 6.72 7.23
C TYR A 58 -7.67 6.12 6.73
N CYS A 59 -7.12 5.16 7.47
CA CYS A 59 -6.09 4.27 6.94
C CYS A 59 -6.68 2.88 6.75
N TYR A 60 -6.38 2.24 5.64
CA TYR A 60 -6.90 0.93 5.30
C TYR A 60 -5.78 0.00 4.85
N THR A 61 -5.91 -1.29 5.14
CA THR A 61 -4.99 -2.32 4.65
C THR A 61 -5.77 -3.55 4.19
N TYR A 62 -5.19 -4.31 3.27
CA TYR A 62 -5.72 -5.61 2.89
C TYR A 62 -5.15 -6.66 3.84
N TYR A 63 -5.90 -7.71 4.19
CA TYR A 63 -5.41 -8.72 5.13
C TYR A 63 -4.12 -9.39 4.62
N PRO A 64 -2.96 -9.15 5.25
CA PRO A 64 -1.69 -9.64 4.73
C PRO A 64 -1.57 -11.17 4.80
N TRP A 65 -2.32 -11.80 5.73
CA TRP A 65 -2.33 -13.26 5.94
C TRP A 65 -3.13 -14.04 4.90
N PHE A 66 -4.06 -13.36 4.23
CA PHE A 66 -4.97 -13.95 3.26
C PHE A 66 -4.57 -13.60 1.82
N ASN A 67 -3.66 -12.64 1.62
CA ASN A 67 -3.21 -12.29 0.27
C ASN A 67 -2.03 -13.17 -0.16
N CYS A 68 -2.08 -13.69 -1.39
CA CYS A 68 -0.97 -14.46 -1.97
C CYS A 68 0.30 -13.62 -2.22
N CYS A 69 0.20 -12.30 -2.24
CA CYS A 69 1.31 -11.37 -2.35
C CYS A 69 1.19 -10.27 -1.29
N PRO A 70 2.26 -9.93 -0.57
CA PRO A 70 2.25 -8.83 0.39
C PRO A 70 1.96 -7.50 -0.32
N GLY A 71 0.97 -6.77 0.18
CA GLY A 71 0.56 -5.47 -0.33
C GLY A 71 1.51 -4.35 0.08
N PHE A 72 2.71 -4.29 -0.51
CA PHE A 72 3.63 -3.18 -0.24
C PHE A 72 3.12 -1.89 -0.89
N ALA A 73 2.85 -0.87 -0.07
CA ALA A 73 2.55 0.48 -0.54
C ALA A 73 3.79 1.14 -1.14
N ILE A 74 4.96 0.96 -0.51
CA ILE A 74 6.26 1.41 -1.00
C ILE A 74 7.02 0.17 -1.51
N ARG A 75 7.25 0.10 -2.82
CA ARG A 75 7.92 -1.05 -3.47
C ARG A 75 9.44 -0.89 -3.63
N ALA A 76 9.94 0.33 -3.43
CA ALA A 76 11.33 0.68 -3.67
C ALA A 76 11.89 1.41 -2.44
N ASP A 77 12.93 0.86 -1.84
CA ASP A 77 13.77 1.59 -0.90
C ASP A 77 14.57 2.61 -1.69
N ALA A 78 14.19 3.89 -1.60
CA ALA A 78 14.82 4.95 -2.38
C ALA A 78 16.33 5.08 -2.15
N LEU A 79 16.82 4.72 -0.97
CA LEU A 79 18.24 4.80 -0.63
C LEU A 79 19.05 3.63 -1.19
N ARG A 80 18.39 2.47 -1.37
CA ARG A 80 19.00 1.24 -1.91
C ARG A 80 18.56 0.92 -3.33
N TYR A 81 17.73 1.76 -3.94
CA TYR A 81 17.17 1.49 -5.24
C TYR A 81 18.24 1.59 -6.33
N ASN A 82 18.51 0.47 -6.98
CA ASN A 82 19.36 0.45 -8.16
C ASN A 82 18.48 0.60 -9.41
N PHE A 83 18.65 1.71 -10.12
CA PHE A 83 17.86 1.99 -11.31
C PHE A 83 18.18 0.98 -12.42
N SER A 84 17.14 0.35 -12.97
CA SER A 84 17.29 -0.41 -14.22
C SER A 84 17.62 0.53 -15.38
N SER A 85 18.14 -0.02 -16.48
CA SER A 85 18.42 0.75 -17.71
C SER A 85 17.17 1.48 -18.24
N THR A 86 16.00 0.83 -18.16
CA THR A 86 14.70 1.43 -18.48
C THR A 86 14.35 2.57 -17.53
N ASN A 87 14.49 2.36 -16.22
CA ASN A 87 14.16 3.39 -15.23
C ASN A 87 15.07 4.61 -15.37
N HIS A 88 16.35 4.42 -15.68
CA HIS A 88 17.29 5.50 -16.01
C HIS A 88 16.88 6.31 -17.24
N ARG A 89 16.30 5.66 -18.26
CA ARG A 89 15.81 6.33 -19.46
C ARG A 89 14.59 7.20 -19.14
N ASP A 90 13.65 6.66 -18.39
CA ASP A 90 12.40 7.36 -18.07
C ASP A 90 12.63 8.51 -17.09
N PHE A 91 13.50 8.33 -16.09
CA PHE A 91 13.93 9.41 -15.20
C PHE A 91 14.60 10.56 -15.97
N ARG A 92 15.44 10.25 -16.96
CA ARG A 92 16.05 11.27 -17.83
C ARG A 92 14.99 12.05 -18.62
N ARG A 93 13.99 11.37 -19.18
CA ARG A 93 12.89 12.02 -19.90
C ARG A 93 12.12 12.98 -18.99
N TRP A 94 11.74 12.52 -17.80
CA TRP A 94 11.04 13.35 -16.82
C TRP A 94 11.86 14.60 -16.44
N ARG A 95 13.16 14.43 -16.19
CA ARG A 95 14.05 15.55 -15.82
C ARG A 95 14.19 16.60 -16.94
N LEU A 96 14.15 16.19 -18.21
CA LEU A 96 14.21 17.10 -19.35
C LEU A 96 12.88 17.83 -19.58
N ALA A 97 11.75 17.18 -19.28
CA ALA A 97 10.41 17.76 -19.45
C ALA A 97 10.03 18.77 -18.34
N ASN A 98 10.71 18.74 -17.20
CA ASN A 98 10.46 19.62 -16.04
C ASN A 98 11.64 20.59 -15.79
N LYS A 99 12.41 20.89 -16.83
CA LYS A 99 13.36 22.00 -16.88
C LYS A 99 12.71 23.21 -17.55
#